data_AF-A0A8H6ZRH8-F1
#
_entry.id   AF-A0A8H6ZRH8-F1
#
_cell.length_a   1.000
_cell.length_b   1.000
_cell.length_c   1.000
_cell.angle_alpha   90.00
_cell.angle_beta   90.00
_cell.angle_gamma   90.00
#
_symmetry.space_group_name_H-M   'P 1'
#
loop_
_entity.id
_entity.type
_entity.pdbx_description
1 polymer ?
#
loop_
_entity_poly.entity_id
_entity_poly.type
_entity_poly.pdbx_seq_one_letter_code
_entity_poly.pdbx_strand_id
1 'polypeptide(L)'
;MSALQPPALVCASRSPSETGVREVAKVLRLLDDALDELSVYYKTLPIPPPVRVSSYGKKSSSGKHANSTATSRFPSSDAARFPHWTSFRIGESEFTLAYQRRFPGETDYERTVFLAKMTSESIMPPDRDVVVKFTHRYSERGHRHLADNDLAPTLHHCAYVESVGMWVVVMDVVEGRTAHKGNKLSAEQGKSLRHAVELLHAKGLVFGDLREPNVIFKPNAVCLIDFEWCGPCEDVDGKGLGVRYPTDVAMGSDYDWAEGVGPDEFIRKAHDLYRLEQICGA
;
A
#
# COMPACT_ATOMS: atom_id res chain seq x y z
N MET A 1 36.97 72.53 -17.65
CA MET A 1 37.18 71.08 -17.85
C MET A 1 36.31 70.36 -16.84
N SER A 2 35.07 70.00 -17.20
CA SER A 2 34.19 69.20 -16.35
C SER A 2 34.47 67.73 -16.60
N ALA A 3 34.89 67.01 -15.56
CA ALA A 3 35.06 65.56 -15.60
C ALA A 3 33.68 64.89 -15.44
N LEU A 4 33.29 64.09 -16.43
CA LEU A 4 32.09 63.25 -16.40
C LEU A 4 32.27 62.11 -15.39
N GLN A 5 31.36 62.03 -14.43
CA GLN A 5 31.25 60.93 -13.48
C GLN A 5 30.56 59.72 -14.17
N PRO A 6 31.05 58.48 -14.01
CA PRO A 6 30.41 57.32 -14.62
C PRO A 6 29.06 57.02 -13.95
N PRO A 7 28.06 56.51 -14.70
CA PRO A 7 26.75 56.23 -14.13
C PRO A 7 26.83 55.06 -13.15
N ALA A 8 26.15 55.22 -12.01
CA ALA A 8 25.97 54.16 -11.03
C ALA A 8 25.17 52.99 -11.66
N LEU A 9 25.71 51.77 -11.52
CA LEU A 9 25.00 50.54 -11.86
C LEU A 9 23.80 50.39 -10.92
N VAL A 10 22.62 50.72 -11.41
CA VAL A 10 21.36 50.41 -10.76
C VAL A 10 21.14 48.90 -10.91
N CYS A 11 21.41 48.14 -9.84
CA CYS A 11 20.95 46.76 -9.75
C CYS A 11 19.43 46.78 -9.68
N ALA A 12 18.77 46.45 -10.80
CA ALA A 12 17.33 46.27 -10.82
C ALA A 12 16.94 45.24 -9.74
N SER A 13 16.07 45.64 -8.82
CA SER A 13 15.45 44.73 -7.87
C SER A 13 14.72 43.63 -8.65
N ARG A 14 15.11 42.38 -8.41
CA ARG A 14 14.52 41.21 -9.08
C ARG A 14 13.03 41.16 -8.82
N SER A 15 12.29 40.70 -9.82
CA SER A 15 10.85 40.56 -9.70
C SER A 15 10.48 39.47 -8.68
N PRO A 16 9.29 39.56 -8.05
CA PRO A 16 8.79 38.53 -7.14
C PRO A 16 8.73 37.14 -7.78
N SER A 17 8.46 37.06 -9.10
CA SER A 17 8.43 35.81 -9.85
C SER A 17 9.83 35.18 -10.01
N GLU A 18 10.86 35.97 -10.29
CA GLU A 18 12.27 35.48 -10.32
C GLU A 18 12.74 34.97 -8.96
N THR A 19 12.25 35.59 -7.89
CA THR A 19 12.51 35.12 -6.52
C THR A 19 11.81 33.78 -6.27
N GLY A 20 10.53 33.66 -6.63
CA GLY A 20 9.77 32.42 -6.53
C GLY A 20 10.37 31.26 -7.32
N VAL A 21 10.78 31.50 -8.58
CA VAL A 21 11.45 30.49 -9.42
C VAL A 21 12.74 30.01 -8.77
N ARG A 22 13.50 30.89 -8.11
CA ARG A 22 14.75 30.53 -7.46
C ARG A 22 14.53 29.70 -6.19
N GLU A 23 13.51 29.99 -5.41
CA GLU A 23 13.17 29.16 -4.25
C GLU A 23 12.72 27.76 -4.68
N VAL A 24 11.91 27.65 -5.73
CA VAL A 24 11.54 26.34 -6.31
C VAL A 24 12.79 25.59 -6.80
N ALA A 25 13.70 26.27 -7.50
CA ALA A 25 14.93 25.65 -7.98
C ALA A 25 15.85 25.15 -6.83
N LYS A 26 15.86 25.81 -5.67
CA LYS A 26 16.59 25.33 -4.49
C LYS A 26 15.97 24.06 -3.92
N VAL A 27 14.64 24.02 -3.81
CA VAL A 27 13.92 22.83 -3.32
C VAL A 27 14.17 21.64 -4.25
N LEU A 28 14.07 21.85 -5.57
CA LEU A 28 14.35 20.80 -6.55
C LEU A 28 15.80 20.29 -6.47
N ARG A 29 16.77 21.18 -6.22
CA ARG A 29 18.17 20.80 -6.04
C ARG A 29 18.40 20.00 -4.76
N LEU A 30 17.80 20.42 -3.66
CA LEU A 30 17.89 19.67 -2.40
C LEU A 30 17.27 18.27 -2.53
N LEU A 31 16.19 18.13 -3.30
CA LEU A 31 15.60 16.84 -3.64
C LEU A 31 16.55 15.97 -4.46
N ASP A 32 17.22 16.54 -5.46
CA ASP A 32 18.21 15.83 -6.29
C ASP A 32 19.39 15.33 -5.44
N ASP A 33 19.96 16.22 -4.61
CA ASP A 33 21.06 15.88 -3.69
C ASP A 33 20.63 14.77 -2.71
N ALA A 34 19.42 14.85 -2.15
CA ALA A 34 18.89 13.82 -1.24
C ALA A 34 18.69 12.47 -1.94
N LEU A 35 18.27 12.46 -3.21
CA LEU A 35 18.13 11.23 -4.00
C LEU A 35 19.50 10.59 -4.27
N ASP A 36 20.53 11.40 -4.53
CA ASP A 36 21.90 10.93 -4.68
C ASP A 36 22.45 10.34 -3.37
N GLU A 37 22.23 11.01 -2.24
CA GLU A 37 22.62 10.50 -0.92
C GLU A 37 21.92 9.17 -0.60
N LEU A 38 20.60 9.07 -0.86
CA LEU A 38 19.86 7.82 -0.72
C LEU A 38 20.41 6.73 -1.63
N SER A 39 20.73 7.06 -2.89
CA SER A 39 21.34 6.12 -3.86
C SER A 39 22.67 5.56 -3.33
N VAL A 40 23.51 6.41 -2.74
CA VAL A 40 24.77 5.99 -2.11
C VAL A 40 24.52 5.12 -0.87
N TYR A 41 23.59 5.53 -0.02
CA TYR A 41 23.21 4.77 1.19
C TYR A 41 22.74 3.35 0.84
N TYR A 42 21.82 3.21 -0.11
CA TYR A 42 21.32 1.90 -0.53
C TYR A 42 22.38 1.04 -1.25
N LYS A 43 23.37 1.65 -1.91
CA LYS A 43 24.52 0.93 -2.49
C LYS A 43 25.49 0.40 -1.43
N THR A 44 25.57 1.06 -0.28
CA THR A 44 26.53 0.77 0.79
C THR A 44 25.92 -0.03 1.93
N LEU A 45 24.60 -0.24 1.90
CA LEU A 45 23.91 -1.06 2.88
C LEU A 45 24.44 -2.50 2.86
N PRO A 46 24.87 -3.07 4.00
CA PRO A 46 25.27 -4.46 4.09
C PRO A 46 24.01 -5.34 4.01
N ILE A 47 23.62 -5.73 2.79
CA ILE A 47 22.51 -6.65 2.55
C ILE A 47 23.03 -8.08 2.75
N PRO A 48 22.45 -8.90 3.65
CA PRO A 48 22.79 -10.30 3.78
C PRO A 48 22.56 -11.04 2.46
N PRO A 49 23.45 -11.95 2.06
CA PRO A 49 23.25 -12.70 0.83
C PRO A 49 21.96 -13.53 0.91
N PRO A 50 21.19 -13.63 -0.19
CA PRO A 50 19.98 -14.45 -0.20
C PRO A 50 20.34 -15.91 0.13
N VAL A 51 19.57 -16.49 1.06
CA VAL A 51 19.67 -17.91 1.42
C VAL A 51 19.36 -18.74 0.17
N ARG A 52 20.37 -19.45 -0.34
CA ARG A 52 20.21 -20.34 -1.50
C ARG A 52 19.37 -21.54 -1.07
N VAL A 53 18.09 -21.54 -1.42
CA VAL A 53 17.24 -22.73 -1.31
C VAL A 53 17.73 -23.74 -2.36
N SER A 54 18.21 -24.89 -1.91
CA SER A 54 18.61 -25.99 -2.79
C SER A 54 17.36 -26.55 -3.49
N SER A 55 17.29 -26.40 -4.80
CA SER A 55 16.25 -27.00 -5.63
C SER A 55 16.41 -28.52 -5.65
N TYR A 56 15.45 -29.24 -5.06
CA TYR A 56 15.33 -30.68 -5.21
C TYR A 56 14.89 -31.03 -6.64
N GLY A 57 15.84 -31.57 -7.39
CA GLY A 57 15.72 -32.58 -8.45
C GLY A 57 14.51 -32.58 -9.40
N LYS A 58 14.76 -32.20 -10.66
CA LYS A 58 14.17 -32.89 -11.81
C LYS A 58 15.24 -33.18 -12.85
N LYS A 59 15.50 -34.48 -13.08
CA LYS A 59 16.34 -34.99 -14.16
C LYS A 59 15.60 -34.87 -15.49
N SER A 60 16.24 -34.28 -16.50
CA SER A 60 16.18 -34.79 -17.87
C SER A 60 17.41 -34.32 -18.66
N SER A 61 18.07 -35.30 -19.25
CA SER A 61 19.24 -35.24 -20.10
C SER A 61 19.00 -34.55 -21.44
N SER A 62 19.99 -33.79 -21.92
CA SER A 62 20.71 -33.96 -23.21
C SER A 62 21.11 -32.62 -23.85
N GLY A 63 22.30 -32.57 -24.45
CA GLY A 63 22.70 -31.53 -25.40
C GLY A 63 23.85 -30.64 -24.93
N LYS A 64 25.08 -31.04 -25.26
CA LYS A 64 26.30 -30.24 -25.15
C LYS A 64 26.23 -29.06 -26.13
N HIS A 65 26.46 -27.84 -25.66
CA HIS A 65 27.29 -26.85 -26.36
C HIS A 65 27.92 -25.91 -25.32
N ALA A 66 29.25 -26.00 -25.22
CA ALA A 66 30.05 -25.08 -24.45
C ALA A 66 30.03 -23.72 -25.15
N ASN A 67 29.70 -22.67 -24.40
CA ASN A 67 30.28 -21.35 -24.63
C ASN A 67 30.56 -20.72 -23.27
N SER A 68 31.84 -20.47 -23.05
CA SER A 68 32.40 -19.73 -21.94
C SER A 68 31.92 -18.27 -22.00
N THR A 69 31.13 -17.84 -21.03
CA THR A 69 30.92 -16.42 -20.79
C THR A 69 31.14 -16.15 -19.30
N ALA A 70 32.07 -15.23 -19.05
CA ALA A 70 32.52 -14.82 -17.74
C ALA A 70 31.34 -14.51 -16.80
N THR A 71 31.40 -15.09 -15.60
CA THR A 71 30.41 -14.91 -14.55
C THR A 71 30.46 -13.46 -14.06
N SER A 72 29.52 -12.66 -14.54
CA SER A 72 29.15 -11.38 -13.96
C SER A 72 28.92 -11.56 -12.46
N ARG A 73 29.78 -10.95 -11.62
CA ARG A 73 29.64 -10.86 -10.16
C ARG A 73 28.73 -9.69 -9.74
N PHE A 74 27.76 -9.33 -10.56
CA PHE A 74 26.73 -8.39 -10.14
C PHE A 74 25.64 -9.19 -9.40
N PRO A 75 25.22 -8.78 -8.19
CA PRO A 75 23.98 -9.30 -7.62
C PRO A 75 22.88 -9.05 -8.65
N SER A 76 22.02 -10.05 -8.89
CA SER A 76 20.91 -9.90 -9.81
C SER A 76 20.12 -8.65 -9.42
N SER A 77 19.76 -7.84 -10.42
CA SER A 77 19.06 -6.56 -10.24
C SER A 77 17.72 -6.63 -9.50
N ASP A 78 17.29 -7.84 -9.11
CA ASP A 78 16.02 -8.09 -8.45
C ASP A 78 16.05 -7.83 -6.94
N ALA A 79 17.19 -8.02 -6.26
CA ALA A 79 17.28 -7.81 -4.81
C ALA A 79 17.11 -6.32 -4.41
N ALA A 80 17.52 -5.39 -5.28
CA ALA A 80 17.39 -3.96 -5.05
C ALA A 80 15.96 -3.42 -5.25
N ARG A 81 15.00 -4.27 -5.67
CA ARG A 81 13.61 -3.85 -5.97
C ARG A 81 12.60 -4.16 -4.87
N PHE A 82 13.03 -4.85 -3.82
CA PHE A 82 12.16 -5.32 -2.73
C PHE A 82 12.45 -4.62 -1.40
N PRO A 83 11.46 -4.53 -0.50
CA PRO A 83 11.64 -3.95 0.82
C PRO A 83 12.70 -4.68 1.65
N HIS A 84 13.45 -3.93 2.46
CA HIS A 84 14.47 -4.49 3.35
C HIS A 84 13.87 -5.10 4.64
N TRP A 85 12.65 -4.69 5.01
CA TRP A 85 11.94 -5.22 6.16
C TRP A 85 11.48 -6.65 5.88
N THR A 86 12.16 -7.65 6.44
CA THR A 86 12.00 -9.06 6.05
C THR A 86 11.72 -10.00 7.22
N SER A 87 11.51 -9.47 8.43
CA SER A 87 11.13 -10.29 9.57
C SER A 87 10.32 -9.51 10.60
N PHE A 88 9.54 -10.24 11.38
CA PHE A 88 8.77 -9.71 12.49
C PHE A 88 8.49 -10.81 13.52
N ARG A 89 7.92 -10.41 14.66
CA ARG A 89 7.61 -11.32 15.76
C ARG A 89 6.13 -11.25 16.11
N ILE A 90 5.54 -12.41 16.42
CA ILE A 90 4.23 -12.53 17.06
C ILE A 90 4.46 -13.31 18.35
N GLY A 91 4.36 -12.63 19.50
CA GLY A 91 4.75 -13.21 20.78
C GLY A 91 6.24 -13.62 20.77
N GLU A 92 6.50 -14.88 21.07
CA GLU A 92 7.87 -15.43 21.09
C GLU A 92 8.32 -15.96 19.73
N SER A 93 7.40 -16.16 18.79
CA SER A 93 7.65 -16.72 17.48
C SER A 93 8.20 -15.66 16.52
N GLU A 94 9.28 -16.00 15.84
CA GLU A 94 9.85 -15.21 14.75
C GLU A 94 9.30 -15.68 13.41
N PHE A 95 9.05 -14.72 12.53
CA PHE A 95 8.58 -14.93 11.17
C PHE A 95 9.52 -14.20 10.21
N THR A 96 9.88 -14.86 9.12
CA THR A 96 10.67 -14.26 8.04
C THR A 96 9.86 -14.19 6.76
N LEU A 97 10.18 -13.21 5.91
CA LEU A 97 9.50 -12.89 4.66
C LEU A 97 10.49 -12.94 3.51
N ALA A 98 10.17 -13.74 2.50
CA ALA A 98 10.85 -13.72 1.21
C ALA A 98 9.94 -13.09 0.17
N TYR A 99 10.20 -11.84 -0.21
CA TYR A 99 9.45 -11.13 -1.25
C TYR A 99 9.63 -11.80 -2.62
N GLN A 100 8.53 -12.05 -3.30
CA GLN A 100 8.53 -12.71 -4.61
C GLN A 100 8.29 -11.72 -5.74
N ARG A 101 7.29 -10.84 -5.59
CA ARG A 101 6.91 -9.83 -6.60
C ARG A 101 6.05 -8.71 -6.02
N ARG A 102 5.96 -7.60 -6.74
CA ARG A 102 4.92 -6.58 -6.51
C ARG A 102 3.55 -7.16 -6.88
N PHE A 103 2.51 -6.69 -6.20
CA PHE A 103 1.14 -7.17 -6.33
C PHE A 103 0.19 -5.98 -6.46
N PRO A 104 -0.73 -5.94 -7.45
CA PRO A 104 -1.11 -7.03 -8.35
C PRO A 104 -0.20 -7.24 -9.57
N GLY A 105 0.72 -6.30 -9.88
CA GLY A 105 1.61 -6.38 -11.05
C GLY A 105 2.99 -5.78 -10.83
N GLU A 106 3.97 -6.21 -11.62
CA GLU A 106 5.39 -5.84 -11.47
C GLU A 106 5.69 -4.37 -11.81
N THR A 107 4.81 -3.71 -12.57
CA THR A 107 4.98 -2.33 -13.04
C THR A 107 4.16 -1.29 -12.29
N ASP A 108 3.35 -1.71 -11.31
CA ASP A 108 2.58 -0.81 -10.45
C ASP A 108 3.49 -0.34 -9.30
N TYR A 109 4.24 0.74 -9.56
CA TYR A 109 5.17 1.32 -8.59
C TYR A 109 4.48 2.21 -7.56
N GLU A 110 3.26 2.66 -7.83
CA GLU A 110 2.45 3.49 -6.92
C GLU A 110 1.93 2.65 -5.75
N ARG A 111 1.72 1.36 -5.96
CA ARG A 111 1.30 0.44 -4.90
C ARG A 111 2.50 -0.25 -4.23
N THR A 112 2.60 -0.03 -2.95
CA THR A 112 3.56 -0.67 -2.03
C THR A 112 2.99 -1.97 -1.46
N VAL A 113 2.48 -2.83 -2.34
CA VAL A 113 1.88 -4.12 -2.00
C VAL A 113 2.68 -5.23 -2.67
N PHE A 114 3.03 -6.26 -1.90
CA PHE A 114 3.94 -7.31 -2.32
C PHE A 114 3.39 -8.69 -1.96
N LEU A 115 3.62 -9.66 -2.85
CA LEU A 115 3.47 -11.07 -2.52
C LEU A 115 4.78 -11.56 -1.90
N ALA A 116 4.68 -12.23 -0.75
CA ALA A 116 5.83 -12.79 -0.05
C ALA A 116 5.53 -14.20 0.46
N LYS A 117 6.59 -14.98 0.64
CA LYS A 117 6.56 -16.23 1.39
C LYS A 117 6.89 -15.94 2.85
N MET A 118 5.95 -16.19 3.75
CA MET A 118 6.14 -16.11 5.20
C MET A 118 6.54 -17.49 5.73
N THR A 119 7.61 -17.56 6.53
CA THR A 119 8.09 -18.81 7.11
C THR A 119 8.28 -18.68 8.62
N SER A 120 7.90 -19.72 9.36
CA SER A 120 8.18 -19.85 10.79
C SER A 120 8.07 -21.32 11.23
N GLU A 121 8.88 -21.73 12.20
CA GLU A 121 8.76 -23.07 12.82
C GLU A 121 7.46 -23.22 13.63
N SER A 122 6.81 -22.10 13.98
CA SER A 122 5.59 -22.08 14.78
C SER A 122 4.30 -22.26 13.99
N ILE A 123 4.36 -22.35 12.65
CA ILE A 123 3.19 -22.54 11.78
C ILE A 123 3.30 -23.85 10.99
N MET A 124 2.15 -24.44 10.66
CA MET A 124 2.07 -25.62 9.81
C MET A 124 1.05 -25.38 8.68
N PRO A 125 1.44 -25.51 7.39
CA PRO A 125 2.80 -25.77 6.89
C PRO A 125 3.80 -24.67 7.32
N PRO A 126 5.11 -24.97 7.36
CA PRO A 126 6.15 -24.05 7.87
C PRO A 126 6.31 -22.79 7.01
N ASP A 127 5.64 -22.77 5.86
CA ASP A 127 5.61 -21.66 4.94
C ASP A 127 4.17 -21.38 4.48
N ARG A 128 3.88 -20.10 4.21
CA ARG A 128 2.60 -19.68 3.63
C ARG A 128 2.81 -18.45 2.75
N ASP A 129 2.02 -18.34 1.70
CA ASP A 129 1.98 -17.13 0.89
C ASP A 129 1.17 -16.05 1.63
N VAL A 130 1.70 -14.82 1.65
CA VAL A 130 1.09 -13.67 2.31
C VAL A 130 1.18 -12.43 1.41
N VAL A 131 0.28 -11.48 1.66
CA VAL A 131 0.38 -10.12 1.14
C VAL A 131 1.02 -9.24 2.20
N VAL A 132 2.03 -8.48 1.80
CA VAL A 132 2.67 -7.45 2.62
C VAL A 132 2.38 -6.09 2.01
N LYS A 133 1.72 -5.22 2.78
CA LYS A 133 1.36 -3.87 2.37
C LYS A 133 2.04 -2.85 3.28
N PHE A 134 2.60 -1.80 2.67
CA PHE A 134 3.12 -0.65 3.37
C PHE A 134 2.21 0.54 3.13
N THR A 135 1.79 1.25 4.17
CA THR A 135 0.83 2.35 4.03
C THR A 135 0.97 3.41 5.12
N HIS A 136 0.50 4.62 4.87
CA HIS A 136 0.57 5.73 5.83
C HIS A 136 -0.48 5.61 6.95
N ARG A 137 -1.57 4.90 6.71
CA ARG A 137 -2.65 4.72 7.69
C ARG A 137 -3.32 3.36 7.48
N TYR A 138 -3.71 2.70 8.57
CA TYR A 138 -4.41 1.43 8.47
C TYR A 138 -5.30 1.18 9.68
N SER A 139 -6.52 0.69 9.44
CA SER A 139 -7.43 0.30 10.52
C SER A 139 -7.25 -1.16 10.89
N GLU A 140 -6.30 -1.42 11.79
CA GLU A 140 -6.14 -2.76 12.39
C GLU A 140 -7.44 -3.24 13.03
N ARG A 141 -8.12 -2.36 13.78
CA ARG A 141 -9.36 -2.66 14.48
C ARG A 141 -10.48 -3.09 13.53
N GLY A 142 -10.67 -2.38 12.42
CA GLY A 142 -11.68 -2.73 11.42
C GLY A 142 -11.35 -4.02 10.69
N HIS A 143 -10.08 -4.17 10.29
CA HIS A 143 -9.60 -5.38 9.62
C HIS A 143 -9.80 -6.62 10.51
N ARG A 144 -9.25 -6.63 11.73
CA ARG A 144 -9.38 -7.78 12.65
C ARG A 144 -10.83 -8.12 12.91
N HIS A 145 -11.69 -7.12 13.09
CA HIS A 145 -13.10 -7.36 13.35
C HIS A 145 -13.80 -8.14 12.22
N LEU A 146 -13.49 -7.82 10.96
CA LEU A 146 -14.03 -8.56 9.83
C LEU A 146 -13.32 -9.90 9.60
N ALA A 147 -12.01 -9.98 9.87
CA ALA A 147 -11.24 -11.21 9.74
C ALA A 147 -11.75 -12.29 10.73
N ASP A 148 -12.07 -11.90 11.96
CA ASP A 148 -12.67 -12.77 12.99
C ASP A 148 -14.05 -13.34 12.56
N ASN A 149 -14.65 -12.81 11.49
CA ASN A 149 -15.91 -13.25 10.91
C ASN A 149 -15.75 -13.78 9.47
N ASP A 150 -14.53 -14.11 9.03
CA ASP A 150 -14.21 -14.62 7.68
C ASP A 150 -14.51 -13.64 6.50
N LEU A 151 -14.72 -12.36 6.80
CA LEU A 151 -15.09 -11.30 5.86
C LEU A 151 -13.92 -10.41 5.45
N ALA A 152 -12.74 -10.64 6.01
CA ALA A 152 -11.47 -10.05 5.61
C ALA A 152 -10.37 -11.13 5.66
N PRO A 153 -9.21 -10.96 5.01
CA PRO A 153 -8.10 -11.90 5.16
C PRO A 153 -7.63 -11.96 6.61
N THR A 154 -7.04 -13.09 7.04
CA THR A 154 -6.41 -13.15 8.36
C THR A 154 -5.26 -12.15 8.43
N LEU A 155 -5.23 -11.35 9.50
CA LEU A 155 -4.19 -10.36 9.75
C LEU A 155 -3.12 -10.93 10.69
N HIS A 156 -1.90 -11.13 10.19
CA HIS A 156 -0.77 -11.67 10.95
C HIS A 156 0.04 -10.58 11.64
N HIS A 157 0.18 -9.43 11.00
CA HIS A 157 0.91 -8.29 11.55
C HIS A 157 0.28 -6.99 11.07
N CYS A 158 0.20 -6.02 11.97
CA CYS A 158 -0.14 -4.64 11.66
C CYS A 158 0.49 -3.74 12.71
N ALA A 159 1.55 -3.02 12.33
CA ALA A 159 2.19 -2.07 13.22
C ALA A 159 2.84 -0.95 12.40
N TYR A 160 2.92 0.24 13.00
CA TYR A 160 3.79 1.28 12.49
C TYR A 160 5.24 0.91 12.77
N VAL A 161 6.05 0.81 11.72
CA VAL A 161 7.47 0.45 11.83
C VAL A 161 8.30 1.71 11.59
N GLU A 162 8.90 2.22 12.67
CA GLU A 162 9.65 3.49 12.67
C GLU A 162 10.77 3.51 11.63
N SER A 163 11.54 2.42 11.50
CA SER A 163 12.63 2.32 10.52
C SER A 163 12.16 2.34 9.06
N VAL A 164 10.86 2.11 8.82
CA VAL A 164 10.23 2.18 7.50
C VAL A 164 9.44 3.48 7.33
N GLY A 165 9.00 4.11 8.43
CA GLY A 165 8.18 5.32 8.41
C GLY A 165 6.73 5.07 7.98
N MET A 166 6.26 3.83 8.01
CA MET A 166 4.93 3.41 7.52
C MET A 166 4.34 2.30 8.38
N TRP A 167 3.02 2.12 8.28
CA TRP A 167 2.37 0.89 8.72
C TRP A 167 2.78 -0.27 7.82
N VAL A 168 3.18 -1.38 8.44
CA VAL A 168 3.46 -2.63 7.77
C VAL A 168 2.37 -3.62 8.12
N VAL A 169 1.68 -4.12 7.09
CA VAL A 169 0.52 -4.99 7.20
C VAL A 169 0.85 -6.31 6.52
N VAL A 170 0.80 -7.41 7.26
CA VAL A 170 1.00 -8.78 6.73
C VAL A 170 -0.31 -9.54 6.90
N MET A 171 -0.89 -9.99 5.79
CA MET A 171 -2.20 -10.65 5.76
C MET A 171 -2.22 -11.83 4.79
N ASP A 172 -3.21 -12.69 4.90
CA ASP A 172 -3.38 -13.81 3.97
C ASP A 172 -3.60 -13.34 2.53
N VAL A 173 -3.13 -14.15 1.58
CA VAL A 173 -3.60 -14.06 0.19
C VAL A 173 -5.04 -14.56 0.15
N VAL A 174 -5.94 -13.74 -0.40
CA VAL A 174 -7.33 -14.15 -0.59
C VAL A 174 -7.47 -14.79 -1.95
N GLU A 175 -7.86 -16.06 -1.97
CA GLU A 175 -8.28 -16.73 -3.20
C GLU A 175 -9.65 -16.22 -3.64
N GLY A 176 -9.76 -15.86 -4.91
CA GLY A 176 -11.01 -15.37 -5.47
C GLY A 176 -10.80 -14.46 -6.67
N ARG A 177 -11.87 -13.81 -7.08
CA ARG A 177 -11.86 -12.84 -8.18
C ARG A 177 -12.21 -11.46 -7.64
N THR A 178 -11.33 -10.49 -7.85
CA THR A 178 -11.62 -9.08 -7.56
C THR A 178 -12.85 -8.62 -8.33
N ALA A 179 -13.72 -7.84 -7.68
CA ALA A 179 -14.86 -7.27 -8.34
C ALA A 179 -14.43 -6.13 -9.29
N HIS A 180 -15.21 -5.96 -10.35
CA HIS A 180 -15.06 -4.92 -11.34
C HIS A 180 -16.43 -4.28 -11.62
N LYS A 181 -16.41 -3.06 -12.16
CA LYS A 181 -17.62 -2.32 -12.51
C LYS A 181 -18.52 -3.18 -13.42
N GLY A 182 -19.79 -3.30 -13.04
CA GLY A 182 -20.77 -4.12 -13.76
C GLY A 182 -20.82 -5.60 -13.38
N ASN A 183 -19.98 -6.07 -12.44
CA ASN A 183 -20.21 -7.39 -11.84
C ASN A 183 -21.50 -7.40 -11.02
N LYS A 184 -22.29 -8.47 -11.16
CA LYS A 184 -23.45 -8.73 -10.33
C LYS A 184 -23.07 -9.70 -9.21
N LEU A 185 -23.34 -9.33 -7.97
CA LEU A 185 -23.20 -10.24 -6.84
C LEU A 185 -24.31 -11.29 -6.89
N SER A 186 -23.99 -12.51 -6.45
CA SER A 186 -25.03 -13.47 -6.09
C SER A 186 -25.80 -12.96 -4.86
N ALA A 187 -26.99 -13.51 -4.61
CA ALA A 187 -27.76 -13.17 -3.41
C ALA A 187 -26.95 -13.39 -2.12
N GLU A 188 -26.18 -14.48 -2.06
CA GLU A 188 -25.33 -14.80 -0.90
C GLU A 188 -24.13 -13.87 -0.77
N GLN A 189 -23.48 -13.50 -1.89
CA GLN A 189 -22.40 -12.50 -1.88
C GLN A 189 -22.92 -11.13 -1.42
N GLY A 190 -24.10 -10.71 -1.89
CA GLY A 190 -24.72 -9.45 -1.47
C GLY A 190 -25.11 -9.46 0.01
N LYS A 191 -25.63 -10.57 0.54
CA LYS A 191 -25.87 -10.74 1.99
C LYS A 191 -24.58 -10.66 2.79
N SER A 192 -23.54 -11.37 2.35
CA SER A 192 -22.22 -11.35 2.99
C SER A 192 -21.61 -9.94 3.01
N LEU A 193 -21.75 -9.18 1.92
CA LEU A 193 -21.25 -7.80 1.84
C LEU A 193 -22.02 -6.87 2.78
N ARG A 194 -23.35 -6.95 2.80
CA ARG A 194 -24.20 -6.21 3.75
C ARG A 194 -23.80 -6.51 5.19
N HIS A 195 -23.61 -7.79 5.51
CA HIS A 195 -23.21 -8.22 6.83
C HIS A 195 -21.86 -7.64 7.27
N ALA A 196 -20.87 -7.59 6.36
CA ALA A 196 -19.57 -6.96 6.67
C ALA A 196 -19.71 -5.48 7.04
N VAL A 197 -20.51 -4.72 6.28
CA VAL A 197 -20.77 -3.29 6.57
C VAL A 197 -21.51 -3.13 7.90
N GLU A 198 -22.53 -3.96 8.16
CA GLU A 198 -23.28 -3.97 9.41
C GLU A 198 -22.39 -4.22 10.63
N LEU A 199 -21.48 -5.19 10.58
CA LEU A 199 -20.55 -5.49 11.66
C LEU A 199 -19.64 -4.30 12.00
N LEU A 200 -19.07 -3.65 10.98
CA LEU A 200 -18.28 -2.44 11.18
C LEU A 200 -19.12 -1.31 11.80
N HIS A 201 -20.30 -1.06 11.25
CA HIS A 201 -21.17 0.02 11.70
C HIS A 201 -21.66 -0.19 13.14
N ALA A 202 -21.93 -1.43 13.54
CA ALA A 202 -22.28 -1.81 14.90
C ALA A 202 -21.15 -1.52 15.92
N LYS A 203 -19.88 -1.52 15.48
CA LYS A 203 -18.72 -1.13 16.27
C LYS A 203 -18.38 0.36 16.21
N GLY A 204 -19.23 1.16 15.56
CA GLY A 204 -18.98 2.59 15.32
C GLY A 204 -17.86 2.83 14.33
N LEU A 205 -17.62 1.88 13.42
CA LEU A 205 -16.61 1.99 12.37
C LEU A 205 -17.28 2.18 11.01
N VAL A 206 -16.61 2.89 10.11
CA VAL A 206 -16.91 2.96 8.67
C VAL A 206 -15.82 2.23 7.91
N PHE A 207 -16.14 1.73 6.72
CA PHE A 207 -15.15 1.17 5.80
C PHE A 207 -14.49 2.27 4.94
N GLY A 208 -15.32 3.17 4.41
CA GLY A 208 -14.91 4.41 3.75
C GLY A 208 -14.57 4.28 2.28
N ASP A 209 -13.85 3.20 1.90
CA ASP A 209 -13.44 2.94 0.52
C ASP A 209 -14.20 1.76 -0.12
N LEU A 210 -15.51 1.69 0.07
CA LEU A 210 -16.29 0.56 -0.43
C LEU A 210 -16.46 0.66 -1.95
N ARG A 211 -15.57 -0.01 -2.68
CA ARG A 211 -15.55 -0.05 -4.15
C ARG A 211 -15.17 -1.44 -4.63
N GLU A 212 -15.54 -1.76 -5.86
CA GLU A 212 -15.33 -3.07 -6.47
C GLU A 212 -13.87 -3.58 -6.36
N PRO A 213 -12.82 -2.76 -6.59
CA PRO A 213 -11.44 -3.22 -6.42
C PRO A 213 -11.10 -3.72 -5.00
N ASN A 214 -11.86 -3.27 -3.99
CA ASN A 214 -11.67 -3.62 -2.58
C ASN A 214 -12.58 -4.79 -2.13
N VAL A 215 -13.30 -5.40 -3.06
CA VAL A 215 -14.18 -6.56 -2.82
C VAL A 215 -13.66 -7.76 -3.61
N ILE A 216 -13.29 -8.83 -2.92
CA ILE A 216 -12.93 -10.10 -3.54
C ILE A 216 -14.12 -11.06 -3.44
N PHE A 217 -14.54 -11.59 -4.58
CA PHE A 217 -15.57 -12.62 -4.65
C PHE A 217 -15.02 -13.99 -4.30
N LYS A 218 -15.60 -14.58 -3.26
CA LYS A 218 -15.51 -16.00 -2.93
C LYS A 218 -16.77 -16.71 -3.47
N PRO A 219 -16.79 -18.06 -3.56
CA PRO A 219 -17.94 -18.80 -4.11
C PRO A 219 -19.31 -18.40 -3.52
N ASN A 220 -19.41 -18.26 -2.19
CA ASN A 220 -20.67 -17.97 -1.49
C ASN A 220 -20.59 -16.75 -0.56
N ALA A 221 -19.54 -15.94 -0.67
CA ALA A 221 -19.29 -14.81 0.22
C ALA A 221 -18.44 -13.76 -0.49
N VAL A 222 -18.23 -12.63 0.18
CA VAL A 222 -17.22 -11.65 -0.20
C VAL A 222 -16.12 -11.57 0.85
N CYS A 223 -15.00 -11.00 0.46
CA CYS A 223 -13.91 -10.63 1.35
C CYS A 223 -13.56 -9.17 1.07
N LEU A 224 -13.60 -8.33 2.11
CA LEU A 224 -13.15 -6.95 2.02
C LEU A 224 -11.65 -6.86 2.25
N ILE A 225 -10.99 -6.04 1.45
CA ILE A 225 -9.57 -5.73 1.55
C ILE A 225 -9.39 -4.21 1.57
N ASP A 226 -8.19 -3.76 1.92
CA ASP A 226 -7.84 -2.33 1.91
C ASP A 226 -8.57 -1.46 2.96
N PHE A 227 -8.10 -1.55 4.21
CA PHE A 227 -8.68 -0.87 5.37
C PHE A 227 -8.02 0.49 5.69
N GLU A 228 -7.45 1.17 4.71
CA GLU A 228 -6.77 2.46 4.95
C GLU A 228 -7.73 3.57 5.36
N TRP A 229 -8.92 3.60 4.76
CA TRP A 229 -9.95 4.60 5.02
C TRP A 229 -10.92 4.18 6.12
N CYS A 230 -10.81 2.93 6.57
CA CYS A 230 -11.61 2.42 7.65
C CYS A 230 -11.23 3.08 8.98
N GLY A 231 -12.18 3.21 9.89
CA GLY A 231 -11.94 3.69 11.24
C GLY A 231 -13.20 4.21 11.90
N PRO A 232 -13.09 4.89 13.05
CA PRO A 232 -14.24 5.45 13.75
C PRO A 232 -15.07 6.35 12.84
N CYS A 233 -16.38 6.10 12.77
CA CYS A 233 -17.30 7.05 12.15
C CYS A 233 -17.25 8.36 12.94
N GLU A 234 -17.62 9.47 12.30
CA GLU A 234 -17.76 10.77 12.96
C GLU A 234 -18.57 10.60 14.27
N ASP A 235 -17.88 10.95 15.35
CA ASP A 235 -18.37 11.28 16.68
C ASP A 235 -18.88 10.15 17.62
N VAL A 236 -17.95 9.68 18.46
CA VAL A 236 -18.26 9.30 19.83
C VAL A 236 -17.83 10.48 20.72
N ASP A 237 -18.80 11.22 21.26
CA ASP A 237 -18.65 12.30 22.27
C ASP A 237 -18.25 13.74 21.84
N GLY A 238 -18.45 14.19 20.61
CA GLY A 238 -18.09 15.57 20.20
C GLY A 238 -16.58 15.81 19.99
N LYS A 239 -15.77 14.75 19.92
CA LYS A 239 -14.29 14.84 19.99
C LYS A 239 -13.60 14.94 18.64
N GLY A 240 -14.33 14.81 17.52
CA GLY A 240 -13.75 14.96 16.18
C GLY A 240 -12.71 13.89 15.80
N LEU A 241 -12.77 12.71 16.43
CA LEU A 241 -11.85 11.59 16.19
C LEU A 241 -12.25 10.70 14.99
N GLY A 242 -13.24 11.13 14.21
CA GLY A 242 -13.70 10.40 13.03
C GLY A 242 -12.63 10.36 11.94
N VAL A 243 -12.58 9.26 11.19
CA VAL A 243 -11.72 9.20 10.00
C VAL A 243 -12.20 10.15 8.91
N ARG A 244 -11.24 10.76 8.21
CA ARG A 244 -11.48 11.67 7.08
C ARG A 244 -10.93 11.11 5.77
N TYR A 245 -11.52 11.53 4.66
CA TYR A 245 -10.98 11.25 3.33
C TYR A 245 -9.64 11.97 3.13
N PRO A 246 -8.74 11.43 2.30
CA PRO A 246 -7.53 12.13 1.89
C PRO A 246 -7.84 13.51 1.26
N THR A 247 -6.94 14.48 1.44
CA THR A 247 -7.08 15.81 0.83
C THR A 247 -7.02 15.79 -0.69
N ASP A 248 -6.47 14.73 -1.28
CA ASP A 248 -6.33 14.47 -2.70
C ASP A 248 -7.35 13.44 -3.21
N VAL A 249 -8.43 13.19 -2.46
CA VAL A 249 -9.51 12.30 -2.91
C VAL A 249 -10.03 12.74 -4.28
N ALA A 250 -10.13 11.79 -5.21
CA ALA A 250 -10.51 12.08 -6.58
C ALA A 250 -12.00 12.46 -6.68
N MET A 251 -12.30 13.71 -7.04
CA MET A 251 -13.67 14.27 -7.06
C MET A 251 -14.30 14.36 -8.47
N GLY A 252 -13.85 13.54 -9.43
CA GLY A 252 -14.38 13.57 -10.80
C GLY A 252 -15.85 13.11 -10.89
N SER A 253 -16.57 13.58 -11.92
CA SER A 253 -17.96 13.16 -12.20
C SER A 253 -18.11 11.66 -12.45
N ASP A 254 -17.03 10.99 -12.86
CA ASP A 254 -17.03 9.56 -13.20
C ASP A 254 -17.04 8.63 -11.97
N TYR A 255 -16.82 9.17 -10.76
CA TYR A 255 -16.67 8.38 -9.54
C TYR A 255 -17.99 8.10 -8.81
N ASP A 256 -19.07 8.82 -9.13
CA ASP A 256 -20.41 8.64 -8.52
C ASP A 256 -20.33 8.50 -6.99
N TRP A 257 -19.82 9.55 -6.35
CA TRP A 257 -19.66 9.60 -4.90
C TRP A 257 -20.98 9.91 -4.20
N ALA A 258 -21.13 9.37 -2.99
CA ALA A 258 -22.22 9.76 -2.10
C ALA A 258 -22.14 11.26 -1.75
N GLU A 259 -23.28 11.86 -1.43
CA GLU A 259 -23.33 13.22 -0.89
C GLU A 259 -22.47 13.33 0.38
N GLY A 260 -21.66 14.39 0.49
CA GLY A 260 -20.79 14.64 1.64
C GLY A 260 -19.40 14.01 1.56
N VAL A 261 -19.07 13.28 0.50
CA VAL A 261 -17.68 12.89 0.19
C VAL A 261 -16.91 14.10 -0.32
N GLY A 262 -15.71 14.33 0.21
CA GLY A 262 -14.86 15.44 -0.21
C GLY A 262 -13.48 15.44 0.46
N PRO A 263 -12.55 16.28 -0.02
CA PRO A 263 -11.23 16.45 0.58
C PRO A 263 -11.30 16.79 2.06
N ASP A 264 -10.61 16.00 2.89
CA ASP A 264 -10.60 16.14 4.36
C ASP A 264 -11.99 16.07 5.02
N GLU A 265 -13.03 15.66 4.30
CA GLU A 265 -14.36 15.48 4.87
C GLU A 265 -14.44 14.18 5.66
N PHE A 266 -15.31 14.16 6.67
CA PHE A 266 -15.53 12.96 7.48
C PHE A 266 -16.13 11.82 6.65
N ILE A 267 -15.62 10.62 6.89
CA ILE A 267 -16.18 9.41 6.32
C ILE A 267 -17.35 8.97 7.19
N ARG A 268 -18.53 8.87 6.58
CA ARG A 268 -19.80 8.58 7.25
C ARG A 268 -20.36 7.22 6.84
N LYS A 269 -21.17 6.63 7.72
CA LYS A 269 -21.89 5.38 7.45
C LYS A 269 -22.73 5.46 6.19
N ALA A 270 -23.33 6.62 5.92
CA ALA A 270 -24.10 6.88 4.70
C ALA A 270 -23.27 6.67 3.41
N HIS A 271 -21.96 6.96 3.45
CA HIS A 271 -21.10 6.75 2.28
C HIS A 271 -20.91 5.26 1.99
N ASP A 272 -20.73 4.43 3.02
CA ASP A 272 -20.67 2.97 2.88
C ASP A 272 -22.00 2.42 2.35
N LEU A 273 -23.14 2.87 2.91
CA LEU A 273 -24.47 2.42 2.51
C LEU A 273 -24.78 2.76 1.05
N TYR A 274 -24.45 3.98 0.61
CA TYR A 274 -24.61 4.39 -0.78
C TYR A 274 -23.84 3.45 -1.72
N ARG A 275 -22.55 3.20 -1.43
CA ARG A 275 -21.74 2.29 -2.25
C ARG A 275 -22.23 0.84 -2.19
N LEU A 276 -22.73 0.40 -1.04
CA LEU A 276 -23.30 -0.93 -0.84
C LEU A 276 -24.51 -1.15 -1.74
N GLU A 277 -25.40 -0.16 -1.86
CA GLU A 277 -26.55 -0.18 -2.77
C GLU A 277 -26.11 -0.28 -4.23
N GLN A 278 -25.14 0.55 -4.64
CA GLN A 278 -24.59 0.53 -6.01
C GLN A 278 -23.97 -0.82 -6.38
N ILE A 279 -23.18 -1.41 -5.47
CA ILE A 279 -22.50 -2.69 -5.71
C ILE A 279 -23.49 -3.85 -5.72
N CYS A 280 -24.42 -3.90 -4.77
CA CYS A 280 -25.35 -5.01 -4.67
C CYS A 280 -26.39 -5.04 -5.80
N GLY A 281 -26.62 -3.89 -6.46
CA GLY A 281 -27.74 -3.70 -7.38
C GLY A 281 -29.05 -3.70 -6.60
N ALA A 282 -29.77 -2.58 -6.63
CA ALA A 282 -31.18 -2.56 -6.26
C ALA A 282 -31.99 -3.44 -7.24
#